data_AF-A0A3D1PCC4-F1
#
_entry.id   AF-A0A3D1PCC4-F1
#
_cell.length_a   1.000
_cell.length_b   1.000
_cell.length_c   1.000
_cell.angle_alpha   90.00
_cell.angle_beta   90.00
_cell.angle_gamma   90.00
#
_symmetry.space_group_name_H-M   'P 1'
#
loop_
_entity.id
_entity.type
_entity.pdbx_description
1 polymer ?
#
loop_
_entity_poly.entity_id
_entity_poly.type
_entity_poly.pdbx_seq_one_letter_code
_entity_poly.pdbx_strand_id
1 'polypeptide(L)'
;MQSEFPVSPLLGQSLAELTAWVQQQGQPAYRGRQLYDWIYQKGVRSLSDISVLPKQWRSSLEAVSIGRSTLHYRCVAPDETVKYLLKLADGQVVETVGIPT
;
A
#
# COMPACT_ATOMS: atom_id res chain seq x y z
N MET A 1 25.27 7.23 -14.11
CA MET A 1 25.16 6.67 -12.76
C MET A 1 23.68 6.57 -12.45
N GLN A 2 23.10 5.39 -12.68
CA GLN A 2 21.66 5.16 -12.51
C GLN A 2 21.37 5.19 -11.02
N SER A 3 20.46 6.08 -10.59
CA SER A 3 20.05 6.15 -9.19
C SER A 3 19.15 4.96 -8.88
N GLU A 4 19.71 3.91 -8.28
CA GLU A 4 18.98 2.84 -7.62
C GLU A 4 18.37 3.37 -6.32
N PHE A 5 17.36 4.24 -6.42
CA PHE A 5 16.43 4.37 -5.31
C PHE A 5 15.47 3.18 -5.43
N PRO A 6 15.47 2.22 -4.48
CA PRO A 6 14.39 1.24 -4.44
C PRO A 6 13.09 2.05 -4.41
N VAL A 7 12.15 1.73 -5.30
CA VAL A 7 10.84 2.39 -5.34
C VAL A 7 10.25 2.29 -3.95
N SER A 8 10.27 3.39 -3.19
CA SER A 8 9.78 3.40 -1.82
C SER A 8 8.31 2.95 -1.85
N PRO A 9 7.91 2.03 -0.95
CA PRO A 9 6.51 1.65 -0.81
C PRO A 9 5.58 2.86 -0.77
N LEU A 10 4.43 2.77 -1.43
CA LEU A 10 3.40 3.82 -1.33
C LEU A 10 2.69 3.76 0.02
N LEU A 11 2.52 2.55 0.56
CA LEU A 11 2.05 2.37 1.93
C LEU A 11 3.14 2.79 2.91
N GLY A 12 2.79 3.65 3.87
CA GLY A 12 3.71 4.29 4.81
C GLY A 12 3.99 5.76 4.48
N GLN A 13 3.73 6.19 3.24
CA GLN A 13 3.87 7.58 2.82
C GLN A 13 2.72 8.44 3.35
N SER A 14 3.05 9.67 3.74
CA SER A 14 2.09 10.72 4.10
C SER A 14 1.29 11.21 2.89
N LEU A 15 0.22 11.98 3.14
CA LEU A 15 -0.54 12.63 2.07
C LEU A 15 0.34 13.54 1.21
N ALA A 16 1.29 14.26 1.82
CA ALA A 16 2.17 15.16 1.09
C ALA A 16 3.11 14.38 0.16
N GLU A 17 3.69 13.28 0.64
CA GLU A 17 4.57 12.41 -0.17
C GLU A 17 3.82 11.71 -1.30
N LEU A 18 2.61 11.21 -1.05
CA LEU A 18 1.76 10.64 -2.11
C LEU A 18 1.32 11.70 -3.12
N THR A 19 1.08 12.93 -2.69
CA THR A 19 0.77 14.05 -3.60
C THR A 19 1.96 14.39 -4.49
N ALA A 20 3.16 14.48 -3.92
CA ALA A 20 4.38 14.67 -4.70
C ALA A 20 4.61 13.53 -5.70
N TRP A 21 4.40 12.29 -5.27
CA TRP A 21 4.53 11.11 -6.13
C TRP A 21 3.57 11.17 -7.33
N VAL A 22 2.28 11.48 -7.14
CA VAL A 22 1.35 11.57 -8.28
C VAL A 22 1.71 12.72 -9.24
N GLN A 23 2.24 13.83 -8.74
CA GLN A 23 2.68 14.95 -9.57
C GLN A 23 3.90 14.58 -10.42
N GLN A 24 4.85 13.82 -9.86
CA GLN A 24 6.00 13.27 -10.61
C GLN A 24 5.55 12.35 -11.75
N GLN A 25 4.40 11.68 -11.61
CA GLN A 25 3.76 10.86 -12.65
C GLN A 25 2.91 11.67 -13.64
N GLY A 26 3.04 13.01 -13.64
CA GLY A 26 2.32 13.91 -14.53
C GLY A 26 0.83 14.04 -14.22
N GLN A 27 0.38 13.69 -13.00
CA GLN A 27 -1.01 13.78 -12.62
C GLN A 27 -1.33 15.02 -11.77
N PRO A 28 -2.57 15.54 -11.83
CA PRO A 28 -3.01 16.63 -10.95
C PRO A 28 -2.88 16.30 -9.46
N ALA A 29 -2.50 17.30 -8.65
CA ALA A 29 -2.25 17.16 -7.21
C ALA A 29 -3.43 16.57 -6.41
N TYR A 30 -4.68 16.86 -6.79
CA TYR A 30 -5.86 16.33 -6.09
C TYR A 30 -5.92 14.79 -6.07
N ARG A 31 -5.21 14.12 -7.00
CA ARG A 31 -5.11 12.65 -7.02
C ARG A 31 -4.27 12.10 -5.89
N GLY A 32 -3.43 12.91 -5.26
CA GLY A 32 -2.70 12.52 -4.05
C GLY A 32 -3.66 12.14 -2.93
N ARG A 33 -4.72 12.94 -2.75
CA ARG A 33 -5.82 12.66 -1.81
C ARG A 33 -6.56 11.38 -2.18
N GLN A 34 -6.90 11.20 -3.46
CA GLN A 34 -7.57 9.98 -3.93
C GLN A 34 -6.70 8.74 -3.66
N LEU A 35 -5.42 8.79 -4.03
CA LEU A 35 -4.47 7.69 -3.80
C LEU A 35 -4.37 7.36 -2.31
N TYR A 36 -4.20 8.39 -1.46
CA TYR A 36 -4.16 8.22 0.00
C TYR A 36 -5.43 7.54 0.53
N ASP A 37 -6.61 8.04 0.17
CA ASP A 37 -7.88 7.49 0.65
C ASP A 37 -8.04 6.03 0.28
N TRP A 38 -7.62 5.65 -0.93
CA TRP A 38 -7.70 4.28 -1.39
C TRP A 38 -6.69 3.35 -0.68
N ILE A 39 -5.49 3.84 -0.38
CA ILE A 39 -4.48 3.06 0.35
C ILE A 39 -4.88 2.86 1.81
N TYR A 40 -5.29 3.93 2.50
CA TYR A 40 -5.46 3.93 3.96
C TYR A 40 -6.90 3.70 4.42
N GLN A 41 -7.90 4.26 3.74
CA GLN A 41 -9.30 4.11 4.16
C GLN A 41 -9.96 2.90 3.50
N LYS A 42 -9.68 2.65 2.22
CA LYS A 42 -10.26 1.52 1.47
C LYS A 42 -9.38 0.27 1.46
N GLY A 43 -8.12 0.37 1.89
CA GLY A 43 -7.23 -0.78 2.03
C GLY A 43 -6.89 -1.49 0.72
N VAL A 44 -6.81 -0.75 -0.40
CA VAL A 44 -6.58 -1.32 -1.73
C VAL A 44 -5.25 -2.08 -1.79
N ARG A 45 -5.20 -3.13 -2.64
CA ARG A 45 -4.03 -4.00 -2.82
C ARG A 45 -3.29 -3.78 -4.13
N SER A 46 -3.94 -3.19 -5.13
CA SER A 46 -3.32 -2.79 -6.40
C SER A 46 -3.76 -1.40 -6.83
N LEU A 47 -2.89 -0.64 -7.50
CA LEU A 47 -3.24 0.65 -8.09
C LEU A 47 -4.23 0.50 -9.25
N SER A 48 -4.30 -0.67 -9.87
CA SER A 48 -5.30 -1.01 -10.90
C SER A 48 -6.74 -0.94 -10.41
N ASP A 49 -6.94 -1.14 -9.09
CA ASP A 49 -8.27 -1.26 -8.48
C ASP A 49 -8.85 0.11 -8.09
N ILE A 50 -8.05 1.18 -8.20
CA ILE A 50 -8.46 2.54 -7.85
C ILE A 50 -9.28 3.14 -9.01
N SER A 51 -10.54 2.72 -9.14
CA SER A 51 -11.39 3.01 -10.30
C SER A 51 -11.59 4.49 -10.64
N VAL A 52 -11.42 5.39 -9.67
CA VAL A 52 -11.47 6.85 -9.87
C VAL A 52 -10.27 7.41 -10.64
N LEU A 53 -9.19 6.63 -10.77
CA LEU A 53 -8.05 6.98 -11.62
C LEU A 53 -8.34 6.61 -13.10
N PRO A 54 -7.88 7.41 -14.07
CA PRO A 54 -7.99 7.13 -15.49
C PRO A 54 -7.41 5.78 -15.83
N LYS A 55 -8.10 5.07 -16.72
CA LYS A 55 -7.73 3.73 -17.18
C LYS A 55 -6.28 3.68 -17.68
N GLN A 56 -5.88 4.65 -18.52
CA GLN A 56 -4.53 4.70 -19.06
C GLN A 56 -3.46 4.81 -17.98
N TRP A 57 -3.70 5.64 -16.96
CA TRP A 57 -2.75 5.81 -15.86
C TRP A 57 -2.68 4.55 -14.99
N ARG A 58 -3.82 3.91 -14.71
CA ARG A 58 -3.86 2.63 -13.99
C ARG A 58 -3.07 1.54 -14.69
N SER A 59 -3.22 1.41 -16.01
CA SER A 59 -2.45 0.44 -16.80
C SER A 59 -0.94 0.71 -16.77
N SER A 60 -0.51 1.97 -16.76
CA SER A 60 0.93 2.29 -16.62
C SER A 60 1.52 1.94 -15.25
N LEU A 61 0.68 1.66 -14.26
CA LEU A 61 1.07 1.45 -12.87
C LEU A 61 0.96 -0.02 -12.42
N GLU A 62 0.70 -0.96 -13.33
CA GLU A 62 0.50 -2.38 -12.99
C GLU A 62 1.71 -3.01 -12.28
N ALA A 63 2.93 -2.57 -12.61
CA ALA A 63 4.16 -3.05 -11.97
C ALA A 63 4.47 -2.35 -10.63
N VAL A 64 3.75 -1.28 -10.27
CA VAL A 64 4.01 -0.51 -9.05
C VAL A 64 3.31 -1.18 -7.87
N SER A 65 4.12 -1.76 -6.97
CA SER A 65 3.62 -2.33 -5.73
C SER A 65 3.24 -1.25 -4.72
N ILE A 66 2.12 -1.46 -4.03
CA ILE A 66 1.73 -0.63 -2.87
C ILE A 66 2.67 -0.87 -1.67
N GLY A 67 3.31 -2.04 -1.61
CA GLY A 67 4.24 -2.41 -0.53
C GLY A 67 3.57 -2.97 0.73
N ARG A 68 2.37 -3.55 0.60
CA ARG A 68 1.69 -4.23 1.71
C ARG A 68 2.30 -5.62 1.94
N SER A 69 2.55 -5.97 3.20
CA SER A 69 2.95 -7.32 3.58
C SER A 69 1.87 -8.36 3.24
N THR A 70 2.29 -9.60 3.07
CA THR A 70 1.37 -10.73 2.81
C THR A 70 1.09 -11.51 4.08
N LEU A 71 -0.09 -12.13 4.18
CA LEU A 71 -0.42 -12.97 5.33
C LEU A 71 0.37 -14.27 5.24
N HIS A 72 1.22 -14.53 6.23
CA HIS A 72 1.95 -15.79 6.35
C HIS A 72 1.17 -16.80 7.19
N TYR A 73 0.60 -16.35 8.31
CA TYR A 73 -0.19 -17.19 9.22
C TYR A 73 -1.19 -16.35 10.02
N ARG A 74 -2.32 -16.95 10.41
CA ARG A 74 -3.35 -16.34 11.24
C ARG A 74 -3.85 -17.34 12.27
N CYS A 75 -3.93 -16.93 13.52
CA CYS A 75 -4.51 -17.71 14.62
C CYS A 75 -5.45 -16.83 15.45
N VAL A 76 -6.59 -17.39 15.86
CA VAL A 76 -7.61 -16.73 16.68
C VAL A 76 -7.70 -17.47 18.01
N ALA A 77 -7.58 -16.73 19.10
CA ALA A 77 -7.72 -17.25 20.46
C ALA A 77 -9.20 -17.25 20.91
N PRO A 78 -9.56 -17.97 22.00
CA PRO A 78 -10.93 -18.01 22.51
C PRO A 78 -11.48 -16.65 22.96
N ASP A 79 -10.62 -15.73 23.38
CA ASP A 79 -10.96 -14.35 23.75
C ASP A 79 -11.03 -13.41 22.53
N GLU A 80 -11.07 -13.99 21.32
CA GLU A 80 -11.10 -13.32 20.03
C GLU A 80 -9.81 -12.55 19.68
N THR A 81 -8.76 -12.59 20.52
CA THR A 81 -7.44 -12.06 20.18
C THR A 81 -6.91 -12.74 18.90
N VAL A 82 -6.46 -11.94 17.93
CA VAL A 82 -5.96 -12.46 16.65
C VAL A 82 -4.46 -12.21 16.50
N LYS A 83 -3.70 -13.29 16.34
CA LYS A 83 -2.29 -13.24 15.96
C LYS A 83 -2.15 -13.32 14.44
N TYR A 84 -1.37 -12.41 13.87
CA TYR A 84 -1.00 -12.40 12.47
C TYR A 84 0.53 -12.52 12.34
N LEU A 85 0.98 -13.46 11.52
CA LEU A 85 2.33 -13.45 10.98
C LEU A 85 2.27 -12.86 9.58
N LEU A 86 3.07 -11.83 9.33
CA LEU A 86 3.10 -11.08 8.09
C LEU A 86 4.46 -11.26 7.42
N LYS A 87 4.48 -11.73 6.17
CA LYS A 87 5.69 -11.86 5.37
C LYS A 87 5.99 -10.55 4.65
N LEU A 88 7.18 -10.03 4.87
CA LEU A 88 7.72 -8.81 4.27
C LEU A 88 8.34 -9.07 2.90
N ALA A 89 8.71 -8.00 2.19
CA ALA A 89 9.29 -8.08 0.85
C ALA A 89 10.66 -8.77 0.83
N ASP A 90 11.44 -8.66 1.90
CA ASP A 90 12.74 -9.32 2.08
C ASP A 90 12.60 -10.80 2.53
N GLY A 91 11.38 -11.30 2.64
CA GLY A 91 11.09 -12.67 3.05
C GLY A 91 11.05 -12.87 4.56
N GLN A 92 11.39 -11.87 5.37
CA GLN A 92 11.28 -11.95 6.83
C GLN A 92 9.81 -11.96 7.25
N VAL A 93 9.55 -12.51 8.44
CA VAL A 93 8.21 -12.62 9.02
C VAL A 93 8.15 -11.84 10.32
N VAL A 94 7.16 -10.97 10.44
CA VAL A 94 6.88 -10.18 11.64
C VAL A 94 5.55 -10.60 12.25
N GLU A 95 5.42 -10.49 13.57
CA GLU A 95 4.18 -10.76 14.30
C GLU A 95 3.45 -9.44 14.62
N THR A 96 2.12 -9.44 14.49
CA THR A 96 1.26 -8.40 15.05
C THR A 96 0.01 -9.02 15.67
N VAL A 97 -0.51 -8.39 16.73
CA VAL A 97 -1.65 -8.89 17.50
C VAL A 97 -2.78 -7.86 17.43
N GLY A 98 -3.95 -8.29 16.95
CA GLY A 98 -5.19 -7.54 17.01
C GLY A 98 -5.98 -7.92 18.25
N ILE A 99 -6.32 -6.94 19.07
CA ILE A 99 -7.10 -7.11 20.30
C ILE A 99 -8.48 -6.47 20.05
N PRO A 100 -9.56 -7.26 19.96
CA PRO A 100 -10.90 -6.70 19.87
C PRO A 100 -11.31 -6.01 21.18
N THR A 101 -12.04 -4.90 21.07
CA THR A 101 -12.62 -4.13 22.19
C THR A 101 -14.13 -4.28 22.22
#